data_AF-A0A3S1LPQ4-F1
#
_entry.id   AF-A0A3S1LPQ4-F1
#
_cell.length_a   1.000
_cell.length_b   1.000
_cell.length_c   1.000
_cell.angle_alpha   90.00
_cell.angle_beta   90.00
_cell.angle_gamma   90.00
#
_symmetry.space_group_name_H-M   'P 1'
#
loop_
_entity.id
_entity.type
_entity.pdbx_description
1 polymer ?
#
loop_
_entity_poly.entity_id
_entity_poly.type
_entity_poly.pdbx_seq_one_letter_code
_entity_poly.pdbx_strand_id
1 'polypeptide(L)'
;MPRSVIEAIGNTPLIRLNKASEETGCEILGKAEFMNPGQSVKDRAALFIIRDAEQRGLLRPGGVIVEGTAGNTGIGLTLVAKALGYRTVIVIPETQSQEKKDTIKLLGAELIEVPAVPYKNPNNYVKLSGRLAEQMARSE
;
A
#
# COMPACT_ATOMS: atom_id res chain seq x y z
N MET A 1 -7.90 4.49 -23.20
CA MET A 1 -7.83 5.18 -21.89
C MET A 1 -8.19 4.18 -20.81
N PRO A 2 -7.51 4.20 -19.64
CA PRO A 2 -7.87 3.33 -18.52
C PRO A 2 -9.29 3.65 -18.04
N ARG A 3 -10.09 2.62 -17.78
CA ARG A 3 -11.49 2.75 -17.32
C ARG A 3 -11.60 2.73 -15.79
N SER A 4 -10.50 2.43 -15.09
CA SER A 4 -10.40 2.45 -13.64
C SER A 4 -9.00 2.86 -13.19
N VAL A 5 -8.88 3.31 -11.94
CA VAL A 5 -7.57 3.61 -11.33
C VAL A 5 -6.67 2.37 -11.28
N ILE A 6 -7.26 1.18 -11.21
CA ILE A 6 -6.53 -0.10 -11.21
C ILE A 6 -5.81 -0.32 -12.54
N GLU A 7 -6.45 0.00 -13.67
CA GLU A 7 -5.84 -0.13 -15.00
C GLU A 7 -4.69 0.86 -15.24
N ALA A 8 -4.60 1.92 -14.43
CA ALA A 8 -3.49 2.87 -14.47
C ALA A 8 -2.27 2.41 -13.65
N ILE A 9 -2.37 1.29 -12.91
CA ILE A 9 -1.25 0.73 -12.16
C ILE A 9 -0.33 -0.02 -13.13
N GLY A 10 0.95 0.35 -13.11
CA GLY A 10 1.97 -0.23 -13.95
C GLY A 10 2.22 0.55 -15.23
N ASN A 11 2.94 -0.08 -16.17
CA ASN A 11 3.39 0.56 -17.43
C ASN A 11 4.02 1.96 -17.24
N THR A 12 4.63 2.20 -16.07
CA THR A 12 5.36 3.42 -15.75
C THR A 12 6.55 3.61 -16.70
N PRO A 13 6.94 4.84 -17.02
CA PRO A 13 7.97 5.08 -18.02
C PRO A 13 9.37 4.67 -17.51
N LEU A 14 10.24 4.33 -18.47
CA LEU A 14 11.67 4.38 -18.30
C LEU A 14 12.15 5.75 -18.77
N ILE A 15 12.72 6.53 -17.86
CA ILE A 15 13.17 7.90 -18.13
C ILE A 15 14.69 7.89 -18.21
N ARG A 16 15.25 8.36 -19.32
CA ARG A 16 16.71 8.49 -19.45
C ARG A 16 17.25 9.54 -18.48
N LEU A 17 18.27 9.18 -17.72
CA LEU A 17 18.97 10.10 -16.82
C LEU A 17 20.14 10.73 -17.57
N ASN A 18 19.90 11.83 -18.28
CA ASN A 18 20.84 12.43 -19.22
C ASN A 18 22.23 12.69 -18.62
N LYS A 19 22.29 13.48 -17.54
CA LYS A 19 23.55 13.84 -16.87
C LYS A 19 24.34 12.62 -16.37
N ALA A 20 23.66 11.68 -15.71
CA ALA A 20 24.31 10.47 -15.22
C ALA A 20 24.82 9.58 -16.38
N SER A 21 24.08 9.53 -17.49
CA SER A 21 24.50 8.80 -18.68
C SER A 21 25.72 9.42 -19.34
N GLU A 22 25.77 10.76 -19.41
CA GLU A 22 26.90 11.52 -19.96
C GLU A 22 28.16 11.38 -19.09
N GLU A 23 28.04 11.47 -17.77
CA GLU A 23 29.17 11.36 -16.83
C GLU A 23 29.81 9.96 -16.80
N THR A 24 29.01 8.92 -17.06
CA THR A 24 29.48 7.53 -16.97
C THR A 24 29.81 6.91 -18.32
N GLY A 25 29.33 7.48 -19.43
CA GLY A 25 29.41 6.87 -20.76
C GLY A 25 28.45 5.69 -20.97
N CYS A 26 27.63 5.36 -19.98
CA CYS A 26 26.64 4.27 -20.02
C CYS A 26 25.23 4.80 -20.25
N GLU A 27 24.31 3.96 -20.75
CA GLU A 27 22.88 4.30 -20.75
C GLU A 27 22.26 4.03 -19.38
N ILE A 28 21.90 5.09 -18.66
CA ILE A 28 21.26 5.00 -17.33
C ILE A 28 19.79 5.41 -17.44
N LEU A 29 18.90 4.50 -17.04
CA LEU A 29 17.46 4.69 -17.07
C LEU A 29 16.87 4.63 -15.65
N GLY A 30 15.98 5.55 -15.33
CA GLY A 30 15.16 5.53 -14.11
C GLY A 30 13.78 4.94 -14.39
N LYS A 31 13.38 3.91 -13.64
CA LYS A 31 12.02 3.37 -13.69
C LYS A 31 11.10 4.20 -12.79
N ALA A 32 10.22 5.00 -13.39
CA ALA A 32 9.43 6.02 -12.70
C ALA A 32 8.21 5.48 -11.94
N GLU A 33 8.42 4.60 -10.96
CA GLU A 33 7.34 3.97 -10.18
C GLU A 33 6.53 4.95 -9.31
N PHE A 34 7.02 6.18 -9.12
CA PHE A 34 6.25 7.26 -8.49
C PHE A 34 5.06 7.73 -9.35
N MET A 35 4.99 7.32 -10.62
CA MET A 35 3.89 7.66 -11.53
C MET A 35 2.71 6.69 -11.48
N ASN A 36 2.77 5.64 -10.64
CA ASN A 36 1.56 4.88 -10.31
C ASN A 36 0.56 5.80 -9.55
N PRO A 37 -0.75 5.53 -9.58
CA PRO A 37 -1.77 6.44 -9.02
C PRO A 37 -1.68 6.68 -7.50
N GLY A 38 -1.21 5.69 -6.73
CA GLY A 38 -0.86 5.79 -5.30
C GLY A 38 0.57 6.30 -5.07
N GLN A 39 1.21 6.81 -6.11
CA GLN A 39 2.50 7.49 -6.11
C GLN A 39 3.70 6.63 -5.69
N SER A 40 3.59 5.30 -5.82
CA SER A 40 4.72 4.42 -5.54
C SER A 40 4.61 3.05 -6.21
N VAL A 41 5.73 2.31 -6.19
CA VAL A 41 5.79 0.90 -6.64
C VAL A 41 4.85 -0.03 -5.87
N LYS A 42 4.39 0.36 -4.67
CA LYS A 42 3.58 -0.50 -3.79
C LYS A 42 2.18 -0.75 -4.32
N ASP A 43 1.68 0.08 -5.22
CA ASP A 43 0.40 -0.12 -5.89
C ASP A 43 0.35 -1.45 -6.65
N ARG A 44 1.48 -1.85 -7.25
CA ARG A 44 1.62 -3.14 -7.93
C ARG A 44 1.45 -4.32 -6.97
N ALA A 45 2.14 -4.24 -5.83
CA ALA A 45 2.07 -5.28 -4.81
C ALA A 45 0.68 -5.35 -4.20
N ALA A 46 0.07 -4.21 -3.90
CA ALA A 46 -1.29 -4.12 -3.38
C ALA A 46 -2.31 -4.76 -4.33
N LEU A 47 -2.24 -4.42 -5.62
CA LEU A 47 -3.10 -5.02 -6.65
C LEU A 47 -2.93 -6.54 -6.70
N PHE A 48 -1.69 -7.03 -6.71
CA PHE A 48 -1.43 -8.46 -6.75
C PHE A 48 -1.95 -9.18 -5.50
N ILE A 49 -1.66 -8.66 -4.30
CA ILE A 49 -2.09 -9.26 -3.03
C ILE A 49 -3.61 -9.38 -2.95
N ILE A 50 -4.33 -8.32 -3.32
CA ILE A 50 -5.80 -8.31 -3.24
C ILE A 50 -6.40 -9.28 -4.27
N ARG A 51 -5.89 -9.31 -5.51
CA ARG A 51 -6.36 -10.24 -6.54
C ARG A 51 -6.04 -11.71 -6.21
N ASP A 52 -4.88 -11.99 -5.63
CA ASP A 52 -4.53 -13.34 -5.15
C ASP A 52 -5.50 -13.78 -4.03
N ALA A 53 -5.78 -12.89 -3.07
CA ALA A 53 -6.71 -13.17 -1.98
C ALA A 53 -8.15 -13.41 -2.48
N GLU A 54 -8.62 -12.64 -3.47
CA GLU A 54 -9.88 -12.88 -4.17
C GLU A 54 -9.89 -14.26 -4.84
N GLN A 55 -8.87 -14.57 -5.64
CA GLN A 55 -8.78 -15.83 -6.40
C GLN A 55 -8.75 -17.05 -5.48
N ARG A 56 -8.13 -16.93 -4.31
CA ARG A 56 -8.04 -17.99 -3.31
C ARG A 56 -9.26 -18.05 -2.38
N GLY A 57 -10.23 -17.16 -2.54
CA GLY A 57 -11.42 -17.09 -1.69
C GLY A 57 -11.14 -16.66 -0.24
N LEU A 58 -9.99 -16.04 0.01
CA LEU A 58 -9.61 -15.52 1.33
C LEU A 58 -10.26 -14.17 1.62
N LEU A 59 -10.60 -13.41 0.58
CA LEU A 59 -11.25 -12.11 0.68
C LEU A 59 -12.65 -12.16 0.06
N ARG A 60 -13.67 -12.00 0.90
CA ARG A 60 -15.09 -11.98 0.47
C ARG A 60 -15.49 -10.57 0.02
N PRO A 61 -16.46 -10.41 -0.91
CA PRO A 61 -16.97 -9.10 -1.30
C PRO A 61 -17.34 -8.22 -0.11
N GLY A 62 -16.86 -6.97 -0.09
CA GLY A 62 -17.07 -6.04 1.03
C GLY A 62 -16.23 -6.31 2.28
N GLY A 63 -15.35 -7.32 2.26
CA GLY A 63 -14.46 -7.67 3.36
C GLY A 63 -13.47 -6.57 3.74
N VAL A 64 -12.78 -6.79 4.86
CA VAL A 64 -11.83 -5.84 5.45
C VAL A 64 -10.40 -6.35 5.28
N ILE A 65 -9.52 -5.49 4.79
CA ILE A 65 -8.08 -5.74 4.70
C ILE A 65 -7.39 -4.97 5.83
N VAL A 66 -6.64 -5.69 6.67
CA VAL A 66 -5.89 -5.09 7.78
C VAL A 66 -4.39 -5.21 7.49
N GLU A 67 -3.67 -4.09 7.51
CA GLU A 67 -2.23 -4.06 7.24
C GLU A 67 -1.48 -3.25 8.29
N GLY A 68 -0.33 -3.77 8.72
CA GLY A 68 0.62 -3.06 9.57
C GLY A 68 1.76 -2.50 8.74
N THR A 69 1.79 -1.19 8.49
CA THR A 69 2.77 -0.61 7.56
C THR A 69 3.15 0.84 7.90
N ALA A 70 4.37 1.23 7.51
CA ALA A 70 4.94 2.55 7.76
C ALA A 70 4.75 3.55 6.59
N GLY A 71 3.92 3.24 5.58
CA GLY A 71 3.64 4.20 4.52
C GLY A 71 3.05 3.61 3.25
N ASN A 72 3.83 3.61 2.16
CA ASN A 72 3.35 3.42 0.79
C ASN A 72 2.53 2.15 0.54
N THR A 73 2.80 1.05 1.25
CA THR A 73 1.97 -0.15 1.14
C THR A 73 0.54 0.11 1.62
N GLY A 74 0.35 0.89 2.69
CA GLY A 74 -0.96 1.26 3.20
C GLY A 74 -1.72 2.18 2.25
N ILE A 75 -1.02 3.10 1.59
CA ILE A 75 -1.59 3.94 0.52
C ILE A 75 -2.05 3.07 -0.65
N GLY A 76 -1.15 2.21 -1.18
CA GLY A 76 -1.46 1.33 -2.30
C GLY A 76 -2.60 0.36 -1.99
N LEU A 77 -2.60 -0.29 -0.82
CA LEU A 77 -3.68 -1.18 -0.39
C LEU A 77 -4.99 -0.42 -0.26
N THR A 78 -5.00 0.75 0.37
CA THR A 78 -6.23 1.55 0.54
C THR A 78 -6.80 1.98 -0.80
N LEU A 79 -5.95 2.49 -1.70
CA LEU A 79 -6.37 2.92 -3.03
C LEU A 79 -7.00 1.75 -3.82
N VAL A 80 -6.29 0.62 -3.88
CA VAL A 80 -6.73 -0.56 -4.63
C VAL A 80 -7.99 -1.17 -4.00
N ALA A 81 -7.98 -1.37 -2.69
CA ALA A 81 -9.11 -1.91 -1.94
C ALA A 81 -10.37 -1.07 -2.14
N LYS A 82 -10.25 0.26 -2.02
CA LYS A 82 -11.37 1.18 -2.21
C LYS A 82 -11.95 1.08 -3.62
N ALA A 83 -11.09 1.01 -4.64
CA ALA A 83 -11.50 0.86 -6.03
C ALA A 83 -12.17 -0.49 -6.31
N LEU A 84 -11.87 -1.53 -5.52
CA LEU A 84 -12.46 -2.87 -5.63
C LEU A 84 -13.64 -3.11 -4.65
N GLY A 85 -14.00 -2.12 -3.83
CA GLY A 85 -15.14 -2.21 -2.92
C GLY A 85 -14.84 -2.84 -1.55
N TYR A 86 -13.58 -2.87 -1.13
CA TYR A 86 -13.15 -3.36 0.18
C TYR A 86 -12.91 -2.22 1.18
N ARG A 87 -13.01 -2.54 2.47
CA ARG A 87 -12.60 -1.67 3.57
C ARG A 87 -11.13 -1.92 3.91
N THR A 88 -10.42 -0.90 4.39
CA THR A 88 -9.05 -1.05 4.90
C THR A 88 -8.89 -0.49 6.29
N VAL A 89 -8.10 -1.20 7.10
CA VAL A 89 -7.61 -0.74 8.41
C VAL A 89 -6.09 -0.75 8.36
N ILE A 90 -5.48 0.41 8.59
CA ILE A 90 -4.03 0.58 8.55
C ILE A 90 -3.52 0.86 9.96
N VAL A 91 -2.69 -0.05 10.47
CA VAL A 91 -1.97 0.10 11.74
C VAL A 91 -0.60 0.71 11.45
N ILE A 92 -0.34 1.91 11.98
CA ILE A 92 0.85 2.71 11.68
C ILE A 92 1.55 3.17 12.96
N PRO A 93 2.90 3.23 13.01
CA PRO A 93 3.59 3.88 14.11
C PRO A 93 3.28 5.37 14.19
N GLU A 94 3.05 5.88 15.40
CA GLU A 94 2.80 7.31 15.67
C GLU A 94 3.89 8.24 15.14
N THR A 95 5.12 7.72 15.00
CA THR A 95 6.30 8.45 14.51
C THR A 95 6.32 8.70 13.00
N GLN A 96 5.36 8.15 12.24
CA GLN A 96 5.27 8.43 10.80
C GLN A 96 4.76 9.85 10.51
N SER A 97 5.11 10.36 9.32
CA SER A 97 4.77 11.73 8.94
C SER A 97 3.27 11.96 8.83
N GLN A 98 2.83 13.18 9.11
CA GLN A 98 1.41 13.55 9.09
C GLN A 98 0.83 13.43 7.67
N GLU A 99 1.60 13.79 6.64
CA GLU A 99 1.17 13.72 5.24
C GLU A 99 0.78 12.30 4.84
N LYS A 100 1.50 11.29 5.33
CA LYS A 100 1.17 9.88 5.08
C LYS A 100 -0.13 9.49 5.78
N LYS A 101 -0.29 9.87 7.05
CA LYS A 101 -1.49 9.59 7.84
C LYS A 101 -2.73 10.22 7.18
N ASP A 102 -2.60 11.47 6.76
CA ASP A 102 -3.67 12.22 6.10
C ASP A 102 -4.02 11.62 4.74
N THR A 103 -3.01 11.23 3.95
CA THR A 103 -3.23 10.55 2.66
C THR A 103 -4.01 9.25 2.84
N ILE A 104 -3.62 8.41 3.82
CA ILE A 104 -4.29 7.13 4.09
C ILE A 104 -5.74 7.35 4.54
N LYS A 105 -5.99 8.32 5.44
CA LYS A 105 -7.34 8.69 5.87
C LYS A 105 -8.19 9.23 4.72
N LEU A 106 -7.63 10.11 3.89
CA LEU A 106 -8.31 10.71 2.74
C LEU A 106 -8.74 9.65 1.69
N LEU A 107 -7.91 8.61 1.50
CA LEU A 107 -8.24 7.48 0.64
C LEU A 107 -9.33 6.55 1.24
N GLY A 108 -9.71 6.77 2.50
CA GLY A 108 -10.85 6.12 3.14
C GLY A 108 -10.51 4.93 4.04
N ALA A 109 -9.26 4.79 4.47
CA ALA A 109 -8.88 3.79 5.48
C ALA A 109 -9.22 4.24 6.89
N GLU A 110 -9.56 3.28 7.75
CA GLU A 110 -9.46 3.46 9.19
C GLU A 110 -7.98 3.42 9.59
N LEU A 111 -7.52 4.43 10.34
CA LEU A 111 -6.12 4.54 10.76
C LEU A 111 -6.01 4.31 12.27
N ILE A 112 -5.19 3.32 12.65
CA ILE A 112 -4.87 3.02 14.04
C ILE A 112 -3.40 3.35 14.28
N GLU A 113 -3.16 4.35 15.11
CA GLU A 113 -1.81 4.76 15.49
C GLU A 113 -1.35 3.98 16.72
N VAL A 114 -0.11 3.51 16.72
CA VAL A 114 0.48 2.75 17.82
C VAL A 114 1.90 3.22 18.15
N PRO A 115 2.39 3.03 19.39
CA PRO A 115 3.77 3.35 19.74
C PRO A 115 4.79 2.61 18.87
N ALA A 116 5.85 3.31 18.47
CA ALA A 116 6.95 2.72 17.72
C ALA A 116 7.79 1.81 18.62
N VAL A 117 7.59 0.49 18.51
CA VAL A 117 8.34 -0.51 19.28
C VAL A 117 9.08 -1.50 18.38
N PRO A 118 10.22 -2.06 18.82
CA PRO A 118 10.97 -3.06 18.06
C PRO A 118 10.12 -4.29 17.73
N TYR A 119 10.43 -5.00 16.64
CA TYR A 119 9.67 -6.18 16.20
C TYR A 119 9.56 -7.28 17.27
N LYS A 120 10.55 -7.43 18.17
CA LYS A 120 10.48 -8.39 19.29
C LYS A 120 9.31 -8.11 20.24
N ASN A 121 8.87 -6.86 20.36
CA ASN A 121 7.74 -6.48 21.20
C ASN A 121 6.43 -7.00 20.57
N PRO A 122 5.54 -7.67 21.32
CA PRO A 122 4.25 -8.13 20.79
C PRO A 122 3.35 -7.00 20.28
N ASN A 123 3.53 -5.77 20.76
CA ASN A 123 2.77 -4.59 20.36
C ASN A 123 3.37 -3.85 19.16
N ASN A 124 4.35 -4.45 18.47
CA ASN A 124 4.79 -3.93 17.18
C ASN A 124 3.62 -3.90 16.18
N TYR A 125 3.51 -2.82 15.41
CA TYR A 125 2.40 -2.55 14.49
C TYR A 125 2.11 -3.71 13.51
N VAL A 126 3.11 -4.46 13.04
CA VAL A 126 2.93 -5.63 12.17
C VAL A 126 2.27 -6.80 12.92
N LYS A 127 2.68 -7.05 14.16
CA LYS A 127 2.11 -8.14 14.96
C LYS A 127 0.73 -7.78 15.48
N LEU A 128 0.53 -6.51 15.81
CA LEU A 128 -0.75 -5.98 16.26
C LEU A 128 -1.77 -6.03 15.13
N SER A 129 -1.40 -5.61 13.90
CA SER A 129 -2.30 -5.71 12.74
C SER A 129 -2.72 -7.15 12.45
N GLY A 130 -1.80 -8.12 12.58
CA GLY A 130 -2.14 -9.55 12.42
C GLY A 130 -3.20 -10.02 13.44
N ARG A 131 -3.02 -9.69 14.73
CA ARG A 131 -4.03 -10.03 15.76
C ARG A 131 -5.35 -9.32 15.53
N LEU A 132 -5.31 -8.06 15.07
CA LEU A 132 -6.49 -7.29 14.73
C LEU A 132 -7.24 -7.93 13.55
N ALA A 133 -6.53 -8.37 12.51
CA ALA A 133 -7.11 -9.09 11.39
C ALA A 133 -7.83 -10.37 11.85
N GLU A 134 -7.18 -11.17 12.71
CA GLU A 134 -7.78 -12.38 13.28
C GLU A 134 -9.03 -12.08 14.14
N GLN A 135 -9.01 -10.98 14.88
CA GLN A 135 -10.15 -10.55 15.68
C GLN A 135 -11.32 -10.12 14.79
N MET A 136 -11.06 -9.28 13.78
CA MET A 136 -12.09 -8.76 12.87
C MET A 136 -12.71 -9.89 12.06
N ALA A 137 -11.92 -10.85 11.57
CA ALA A 137 -12.42 -12.02 10.83
C ALA A 137 -13.36 -12.93 11.65
N ARG A 138 -13.38 -12.80 12.98
CA ARG A 138 -14.34 -13.51 13.85
C ARG A 138 -15.65 -12.75 14.05
N SER A 139 -15.68 -11.44 13.78
CA SER A 139 -16.80 -10.55 14.10
C SER A 139 -17.54 -9.97 12.89
N GLU A 140 -16.87 -9.82 11.74
CA GLU A 140 -17.43 -9.32 10.47
C GLU A 140 -16.75 -9.98 9.26
#